data_AF-A0A1H3RBA5-F1
#
_entry.id   AF-A0A1H3RBA5-F1
#
_cell.length_a   1.000
_cell.length_b   1.000
_cell.length_c   1.000
_cell.angle_alpha   90.00
_cell.angle_beta   90.00
_cell.angle_gamma   90.00
#
_symmetry.space_group_name_H-M   'P 1'
#
loop_
_entity.id
_entity.type
_entity.pdbx_description
1 polymer ?
#
loop_
_entity_poly.entity_id
_entity_poly.type
_entity_poly.pdbx_seq_one_letter_code
_entity_poly.pdbx_strand_id
1 'polypeptide(L)'
;MLGLKQAGVAATVGISPSYLNLIEHNRRAIGGALLTRLADALGTDRAALAEDGDAALIEGVRNAGAVGKIDAEALSEAATLTQRHPAWARLIVAQAEALAAQARTVEALSDRLSHDPTLADAMHEMLSTVSVVRSTASILAQTPEIDANWLRRFLANLDSDSRRLADGVEAVMALFDGRATQGGERLLPSEIVSRFLDDAGHRFAALEEQGATAVASLVAPIADPAARALAADVLRGDAEDAARLPRALVEAAEQPDDLIAAAGGDLALVLRRLGVVDPGRGLVVCDASGALLRRKPVAGFALPVMGAGCPLWPLYATFAQPGHPMTTVIETPDGAGWRVHAVAEAVTPPGFGQAPVLQATMLLTRSRSAGAGLPVGPGCRVCPRADCAARREPSVLSGGVMLDSGSVSEDTSTVELTGGEAGHD
;
A
#
# COMPACT_ATOMS: atom_id res chain seq x y z
N MET A 1 -14.86 33.07 5.51
CA MET A 1 -13.77 32.71 6.44
C MET A 1 -13.44 33.94 7.29
N LEU A 2 -13.62 33.89 8.61
CA LEU A 2 -13.54 35.07 9.49
C LEU A 2 -12.11 35.64 9.71
N GLY A 3 -11.05 35.11 9.07
CA GLY A 3 -9.69 35.68 9.16
C GLY A 3 -9.07 35.66 10.57
N LEU A 4 -9.67 34.94 11.51
CA LEU A 4 -9.25 34.90 12.90
C LEU A 4 -8.06 33.95 13.07
N LYS A 5 -6.95 34.47 13.60
CA LYS A 5 -5.80 33.65 13.99
C LYS A 5 -6.21 32.75 15.16
N GLN A 6 -5.79 31.49 15.12
CA GLN A 6 -6.07 30.48 16.15
C GLN A 6 -5.67 30.94 17.56
N ALA A 7 -4.54 31.65 17.68
CA ALA A 7 -4.10 32.27 18.93
C ALA A 7 -5.06 33.38 19.42
N GLY A 8 -5.68 34.12 18.50
CA GLY A 8 -6.70 35.12 18.78
C GLY A 8 -7.99 34.49 19.30
N VAL A 9 -8.47 33.42 18.64
CA VAL A 9 -9.65 32.66 19.10
C VAL A 9 -9.37 32.06 20.48
N ALA A 10 -8.23 31.40 20.67
CA ALA A 10 -7.85 30.81 21.96
C ALA A 10 -7.85 31.85 23.09
N ALA A 11 -7.32 33.05 22.85
CA ALA A 11 -7.34 34.16 23.80
C ALA A 11 -8.78 34.63 24.11
N THR A 12 -9.63 34.78 23.09
CA THR A 12 -11.04 35.17 23.26
C THR A 12 -11.83 34.15 24.08
N VAL A 13 -11.56 32.86 23.91
CA VAL A 13 -12.23 31.78 24.63
C VAL A 13 -11.52 31.42 25.95
N GLY A 14 -10.43 32.11 26.31
CA GLY A 14 -9.72 31.91 27.57
C GLY A 14 -9.10 30.51 27.73
N ILE A 15 -8.56 29.94 26.65
CA ILE A 15 -7.79 28.68 26.67
C ILE A 15 -6.43 28.90 25.99
N SER A 16 -5.47 27.99 26.22
CA SER A 16 -4.17 28.12 25.54
C SER A 16 -4.29 27.72 24.06
N PRO A 17 -3.47 28.31 23.16
CA PRO A 17 -3.42 27.91 21.76
C PRO A 17 -3.14 26.42 21.58
N SER A 18 -2.26 25.84 22.42
CA SER A 18 -2.00 24.40 22.41
C SER A 18 -3.22 23.56 22.82
N TYR A 19 -4.08 24.09 23.70
CA TYR A 19 -5.32 23.41 24.11
C TYR A 19 -6.38 23.49 23.00
N LEU A 20 -6.49 24.62 22.31
CA LEU A 20 -7.35 24.77 21.13
C LEU A 20 -6.87 23.86 19.98
N ASN A 21 -5.55 23.73 19.81
CA ASN A 21 -4.97 22.81 18.84
C ASN A 21 -5.31 21.34 19.14
N LEU A 22 -5.30 20.92 20.40
CA LEU A 22 -5.71 19.56 20.80
C LEU A 22 -7.21 19.31 20.56
N ILE A 23 -8.03 20.35 20.69
CA ILE A 23 -9.46 20.30 20.39
C ILE A 23 -9.69 20.15 18.87
N GLU A 24 -9.02 20.94 18.05
CA GLU A 24 -9.12 20.86 16.57
C GLU A 24 -8.68 19.50 16.02
N HIS A 25 -7.69 18.87 16.66
CA HIS A 25 -7.21 17.55 16.28
C HIS A 25 -7.97 16.41 16.99
N ASN A 26 -9.16 16.68 17.53
CA ASN A 26 -10.04 15.70 18.21
C ASN A 26 -9.38 14.92 19.36
N ARG A 27 -8.25 15.42 19.90
CA ARG A 27 -7.52 14.81 21.01
C ARG A 27 -8.09 15.20 22.37
N ARG A 28 -9.02 16.15 22.42
CA ARG A 28 -9.69 16.59 23.64
C ARG A 28 -11.15 16.94 23.35
N ALA A 29 -12.07 16.29 24.06
CA ALA A 29 -13.49 16.59 23.94
C ALA A 29 -13.81 18.00 24.45
N ILE A 30 -14.61 18.76 23.69
CA ILE A 30 -15.21 20.01 24.13
C ILE A 30 -16.51 19.69 24.87
N GLY A 31 -16.75 20.35 26.01
CA GLY A 31 -18.01 20.24 26.74
C GLY A 31 -18.55 21.58 27.20
N GLY A 32 -19.88 21.68 27.29
CA GLY A 32 -20.61 22.70 28.03
C GLY A 32 -20.21 24.14 27.71
N ALA A 33 -19.72 24.85 28.73
CA ALA A 33 -19.38 26.28 28.67
C ALA A 33 -18.26 26.63 27.69
N LEU A 34 -17.35 25.70 27.38
CA LEU A 34 -16.31 25.93 26.38
C LEU A 34 -16.88 25.90 24.96
N LEU A 35 -17.84 25.00 24.69
CA LEU A 35 -18.57 24.94 23.42
C LEU A 35 -19.32 26.25 23.16
N THR A 36 -20.00 26.77 24.18
CA THR A 36 -20.74 28.04 24.09
C THR A 36 -19.81 29.19 23.72
N ARG A 37 -18.70 29.34 24.45
CA ARG A 37 -17.75 30.43 24.20
C ARG A 37 -17.07 30.32 22.83
N LEU A 38 -16.86 29.11 22.31
CA LEU A 38 -16.33 28.88 20.96
C LEU A 38 -17.35 29.22 19.88
N ALA A 39 -18.60 28.79 20.05
CA ALA A 39 -19.72 29.12 19.17
C ALA A 39 -19.92 30.65 19.08
N ASP A 40 -19.88 31.34 20.23
CA ASP A 40 -20.00 32.79 20.32
C ASP A 40 -18.82 33.51 19.64
N ALA A 41 -17.59 33.03 19.85
CA ALA A 41 -16.38 33.63 19.26
C ALA A 41 -16.29 33.41 17.74
N LEU A 42 -16.89 32.34 17.22
CA LEU A 42 -16.87 31.97 15.81
C LEU A 42 -18.14 32.37 15.05
N GLY A 43 -19.15 32.91 15.75
CA GLY A 43 -20.43 33.31 15.17
C GLY A 43 -21.20 32.14 14.54
N THR A 44 -21.10 30.95 15.11
CA THR A 44 -21.69 29.70 14.61
C THR A 44 -22.59 29.07 15.66
N ASP A 45 -23.59 28.29 15.24
CA ASP A 45 -24.48 27.59 16.16
C ASP A 45 -23.73 26.46 16.91
N ARG A 46 -24.06 26.29 18.19
CA ARG A 46 -23.53 25.23 19.05
C ARG A 46 -23.86 23.84 18.51
N ALA A 47 -24.99 23.68 17.83
CA ALA A 47 -25.40 22.43 17.20
C ALA A 47 -24.44 22.02 16.06
N ALA A 48 -24.05 22.98 15.22
CA ALA A 48 -23.15 22.72 14.09
C ALA A 48 -21.74 22.28 14.52
N LEU A 49 -21.23 22.82 15.63
CA LEU A 49 -19.92 22.40 16.19
C LEU A 49 -19.95 21.03 16.88
N ALA A 50 -21.13 20.53 17.24
CA ALA A 50 -21.31 19.23 17.87
C ALA A 50 -21.52 18.10 16.83
N GLU A 51 -22.20 18.39 15.73
CA GLU A 51 -22.54 17.40 14.68
C GLU A 51 -21.31 16.88 13.91
N ASP A 52 -20.31 17.73 13.60
CA ASP A 52 -19.14 17.32 12.79
C ASP A 52 -18.22 16.30 13.50
N GLY A 53 -18.08 16.38 14.83
CA GLY A 53 -17.25 15.46 15.60
C GLY A 53 -17.85 14.05 15.73
N ASP A 54 -19.18 13.97 15.77
CA ASP A 54 -19.90 12.70 15.90
C ASP A 54 -19.97 11.97 14.55
N ALA A 55 -20.12 12.68 13.43
CA ALA A 55 -20.18 12.06 12.10
C ALA A 55 -18.88 11.32 11.72
N ALA A 56 -17.72 11.94 11.96
CA ALA A 56 -16.42 11.31 11.69
C ALA A 56 -16.18 10.07 12.57
N LEU A 57 -16.61 10.13 13.83
CA LEU A 57 -16.48 9.02 14.77
C LEU A 57 -17.39 7.84 14.40
N ILE A 58 -18.63 8.13 13.97
CA ILE A 58 -19.58 7.11 13.47
C ILE A 58 -19.01 6.38 12.26
N GLU A 59 -18.47 7.13 11.30
CA GLU A 59 -17.87 6.54 10.09
C GLU A 59 -16.62 5.72 10.42
N GLY A 60 -15.78 6.19 11.36
CA GLY A 60 -14.64 5.43 11.86
C GLY A 60 -15.05 4.08 12.49
N VAL A 61 -16.10 4.07 13.32
CA VAL A 61 -16.63 2.85 13.93
C VAL A 61 -17.21 1.91 12.87
N ARG A 62 -17.95 2.43 11.89
CA ARG A 62 -18.51 1.64 10.80
C ARG A 62 -17.40 0.98 9.97
N ASN A 63 -16.35 1.73 9.66
CA ASN A 63 -15.18 1.21 8.94
C ASN A 63 -14.45 0.12 9.74
N ALA A 64 -14.24 0.33 11.04
CA ALA A 64 -13.65 -0.68 11.92
C ALA A 64 -14.49 -1.96 11.98
N GLY A 65 -15.81 -1.83 12.10
CA GLY A 65 -16.74 -2.97 12.10
C GLY A 65 -16.75 -3.72 10.76
N ALA A 66 -16.68 -3.01 9.64
CA ALA A 66 -16.62 -3.60 8.31
C ALA A 66 -15.35 -4.45 8.12
N VAL A 67 -14.19 -3.95 8.58
CA VAL A 67 -12.93 -4.72 8.61
C VAL A 67 -13.07 -5.96 9.50
N GLY A 68 -13.75 -5.83 10.64
CA GLY A 68 -14.08 -6.93 11.55
C GLY A 68 -15.15 -7.90 11.03
N LYS A 69 -15.67 -7.70 9.80
CA LYS A 69 -16.73 -8.50 9.17
C LYS A 69 -18.03 -8.56 9.99
N ILE A 70 -18.37 -7.48 10.68
CA ILE A 70 -19.70 -7.30 11.27
C ILE A 70 -20.73 -7.21 10.14
N ASP A 71 -21.91 -7.80 10.35
CA ASP A 71 -22.98 -7.77 9.37
C ASP A 71 -23.52 -6.35 9.10
N ALA A 72 -24.18 -6.18 7.96
CA ALA A 72 -24.66 -4.88 7.50
C ALA A 72 -25.75 -4.28 8.40
N GLU A 73 -26.52 -5.12 9.10
CA GLU A 73 -27.59 -4.71 10.00
C GLU A 73 -27.02 -4.09 11.27
N ALA A 74 -26.07 -4.76 11.92
CA ALA A 74 -25.33 -4.26 13.08
C ALA A 74 -24.44 -3.05 12.72
N LEU A 75 -23.91 -2.97 11.49
CA LEU A 75 -23.19 -1.77 11.00
C LEU A 75 -24.10 -0.55 10.82
N SER A 76 -25.41 -0.75 10.61
CA SER A 76 -26.38 0.34 10.56
C SER A 76 -26.56 1.01 11.94
N GLU A 77 -26.31 0.25 13.02
CA GLU A 77 -26.38 0.72 14.42
C GLU A 77 -25.13 1.48 14.89
N ALA A 78 -24.11 1.65 14.05
CA ALA A 78 -22.88 2.36 14.40
C ALA A 78 -23.14 3.80 14.92
N ALA A 79 -24.16 4.47 14.39
CA ALA A 79 -24.59 5.79 14.88
C ALA A 79 -25.10 5.73 16.32
N THR A 80 -25.93 4.73 16.63
CA THR A 80 -26.48 4.48 17.96
C THR A 80 -25.39 4.08 18.96
N LEU A 81 -24.43 3.25 18.55
CA LEU A 81 -23.31 2.85 19.38
C LEU A 81 -22.41 4.05 19.74
N THR A 82 -22.10 4.89 18.76
CA THR A 82 -21.28 6.09 18.98
C THR A 82 -21.97 7.09 19.90
N GLN A 83 -23.28 7.34 19.71
CA GLN A 83 -24.05 8.24 20.56
C GLN A 83 -24.21 7.72 22.01
N ARG A 84 -24.45 6.42 22.18
CA ARG A 84 -24.64 5.83 23.52
C ARG A 84 -23.33 5.58 24.26
N HIS A 85 -22.25 5.27 23.54
CA HIS A 85 -20.97 4.84 24.10
C HIS A 85 -19.76 5.51 23.41
N PRO A 86 -19.62 6.85 23.47
CA PRO A 86 -18.60 7.59 22.71
C PRO A 86 -17.15 7.31 23.15
N ALA A 87 -16.92 6.82 24.36
CA ALA A 87 -15.59 6.40 24.81
C ALA A 87 -15.16 5.08 24.15
N TRP A 88 -16.09 4.14 24.00
CA TRP A 88 -15.84 2.87 23.33
C TRP A 88 -15.67 3.05 21.82
N ALA A 89 -16.48 3.91 21.21
CA ALA A 89 -16.33 4.29 19.80
C ALA A 89 -14.91 4.82 19.49
N ARG A 90 -14.38 5.72 20.33
CA ARG A 90 -13.01 6.24 20.17
C ARG A 90 -11.93 5.19 20.34
N LEU A 91 -12.09 4.26 21.29
CA LEU A 91 -11.16 3.15 21.47
C LEU A 91 -11.14 2.22 20.24
N ILE A 92 -12.32 1.90 19.69
CA ILE A 92 -12.46 1.06 18.49
C ILE A 92 -11.73 1.70 17.30
N VAL A 93 -11.96 3.00 17.06
CA VAL A 93 -11.28 3.73 15.98
C VAL A 93 -9.77 3.75 16.18
N ALA A 94 -9.29 4.08 17.38
CA ALA A 94 -7.86 4.11 17.67
C ALA A 94 -7.18 2.74 17.50
N GLN A 95 -7.86 1.65 17.87
CA GLN A 95 -7.37 0.29 17.66
C GLN A 95 -7.34 -0.09 16.18
N ALA A 96 -8.38 0.26 15.41
CA ALA A 96 -8.42 0.02 13.98
C ALA A 96 -7.28 0.77 13.26
N GLU A 97 -7.00 2.02 13.65
CA GLU A 97 -5.88 2.80 13.11
C GLU A 97 -4.53 2.17 13.46
N ALA A 98 -4.34 1.72 14.70
CA ALA A 98 -3.11 1.06 15.14
C ALA A 98 -2.88 -0.27 14.41
N LEU A 99 -3.92 -1.10 14.26
CA LEU A 99 -3.86 -2.36 13.51
C LEU A 99 -3.53 -2.11 12.03
N ALA A 100 -4.16 -1.11 11.42
CA ALA A 100 -3.87 -0.75 10.03
C ALA A 100 -2.41 -0.26 9.86
N ALA A 101 -1.88 0.50 10.84
CA ALA A 101 -0.49 0.92 10.84
C ALA A 101 0.48 -0.27 10.97
N GLN A 102 0.20 -1.21 11.87
CA GLN A 102 0.99 -2.43 12.03
C GLN A 102 0.97 -3.29 10.77
N ALA A 103 -0.21 -3.47 10.14
CA ALA A 103 -0.33 -4.21 8.90
C ALA A 103 0.53 -3.59 7.78
N ARG A 104 0.53 -2.26 7.63
CA ARG A 104 1.41 -1.56 6.69
C ARG A 104 2.90 -1.78 6.99
N THR A 105 3.30 -1.79 8.27
CA THR A 105 4.68 -2.10 8.67
C THR A 105 5.06 -3.53 8.30
N VAL A 106 4.19 -4.50 8.55
CA VAL A 106 4.43 -5.91 8.18
C VAL A 106 4.52 -6.07 6.66
N GLU A 107 3.63 -5.43 5.92
CA GLU A 107 3.63 -5.47 4.45
C GLU A 107 4.91 -4.82 3.89
N ALA A 108 5.34 -3.67 4.42
CA ALA A 108 6.59 -3.02 4.04
C ALA A 108 7.83 -3.87 4.37
N LEU A 109 7.86 -4.55 5.53
CA LEU A 109 8.93 -5.47 5.90
C LEU A 109 8.95 -6.69 4.97
N SER A 110 7.78 -7.28 4.68
CA SER A 110 7.64 -8.42 3.76
C SER A 110 8.03 -8.06 2.33
N ASP A 111 7.68 -6.86 1.88
CA ASP A 111 8.02 -6.35 0.56
C ASP A 111 9.54 -6.17 0.43
N ARG A 112 10.18 -5.63 1.47
CA ARG A 112 11.65 -5.51 1.53
C ARG A 112 12.36 -6.85 1.62
N LEU A 113 11.85 -7.80 2.42
CA LEU A 113 12.34 -9.18 2.45
C LEU A 113 12.27 -9.86 1.08
N SER A 114 11.22 -9.57 0.30
CA SER A 114 10.99 -10.21 -1.00
C SER A 114 11.84 -9.62 -2.12
N HIS A 115 12.26 -8.36 -1.99
CA HIS A 115 12.94 -7.60 -3.04
C HIS A 115 14.35 -7.14 -2.67
N ASP A 116 14.93 -7.66 -1.58
CA ASP A 116 16.32 -7.36 -1.23
C ASP A 116 17.27 -8.24 -2.05
N PRO A 117 17.99 -7.68 -3.05
CA PRO A 117 18.91 -8.46 -3.86
C PRO A 117 20.04 -9.06 -3.02
N THR A 118 20.47 -8.40 -1.93
CA THR A 118 21.53 -8.91 -1.05
C THR A 118 21.09 -10.13 -0.25
N LEU A 119 19.83 -10.15 0.21
CA LEU A 119 19.25 -11.31 0.87
C LEU A 119 19.02 -12.47 -0.12
N ALA A 120 18.53 -12.16 -1.33
CA ALA A 120 18.31 -13.16 -2.36
C ALA A 120 19.62 -13.84 -2.78
N ASP A 121 20.69 -13.07 -2.96
CA ASP A 121 22.03 -13.59 -3.28
C ASP A 121 22.58 -14.45 -2.13
N ALA A 122 22.46 -13.99 -0.88
CA ALA A 122 22.88 -14.76 0.30
C ALA A 122 22.10 -16.06 0.47
N MET A 123 20.78 -16.05 0.25
CA MET A 123 19.95 -17.26 0.28
C MET A 123 20.32 -18.24 -0.83
N HIS A 124 20.58 -17.76 -2.04
CA HIS A 124 21.01 -18.61 -3.15
C HIS A 124 22.37 -19.25 -2.87
N GLU A 125 23.32 -18.48 -2.33
CA GLU A 125 24.63 -18.98 -1.92
C GLU A 125 24.54 -20.03 -0.81
N MET A 126 23.66 -19.84 0.19
CA MET A 126 23.42 -20.85 1.23
C MET A 126 22.79 -22.13 0.65
N LEU A 127 21.78 -22.02 -0.21
CA LEU A 127 21.13 -23.20 -0.82
C LEU A 127 22.10 -23.99 -1.70
N SER A 128 22.98 -23.29 -2.42
CA SER A 128 24.05 -23.90 -3.21
C SER A 128 25.05 -24.64 -2.30
N THR A 129 25.51 -23.98 -1.22
CA THR A 129 26.46 -24.56 -0.26
C THR A 129 25.87 -25.78 0.47
N VAL A 130 24.61 -25.71 0.92
CA VAL A 130 23.88 -26.85 1.52
C VAL A 130 23.80 -28.02 0.54
N SER A 131 23.55 -27.75 -0.75
CA SER A 131 23.48 -28.79 -1.77
C SER A 131 24.82 -29.49 -1.98
N VAL A 132 25.93 -28.75 -1.95
CA VAL A 132 27.29 -29.30 -2.06
C VAL A 132 27.65 -30.14 -0.83
N VAL A 133 27.34 -29.64 0.38
CA VAL A 133 27.54 -30.37 1.64
C VAL A 133 26.77 -31.68 1.62
N ARG A 134 25.48 -31.64 1.25
CA ARG A 134 24.62 -32.84 1.17
C ARG A 134 25.13 -33.84 0.13
N SER A 135 25.53 -33.38 -1.04
CA SER A 135 26.08 -34.23 -2.11
C SER A 135 27.37 -34.91 -1.68
N THR A 136 28.29 -34.15 -1.09
CA THR A 136 29.58 -34.65 -0.59
C THR A 136 29.38 -35.67 0.55
N ALA A 137 28.51 -35.37 1.50
CA ALA A 137 28.14 -36.29 2.59
C ALA A 137 27.48 -37.57 2.07
N SER A 138 26.60 -37.46 1.05
CA SER A 138 25.94 -38.60 0.42
C SER A 138 26.93 -39.51 -0.31
N ILE A 139 27.90 -38.96 -1.04
CA ILE A 139 28.96 -39.72 -1.72
C ILE A 139 29.81 -40.48 -0.71
N LEU A 140 30.21 -39.82 0.38
CA LEU A 140 30.97 -40.43 1.48
C LEU A 140 30.18 -41.55 2.18
N ALA A 141 28.87 -41.41 2.31
CA ALA A 141 28.03 -42.40 2.98
C ALA A 141 27.70 -43.63 2.10
N GLN A 142 27.58 -43.44 0.79
CA GLN A 142 27.13 -44.49 -0.14
C GLN A 142 28.28 -45.25 -0.83
N THR A 143 29.53 -44.77 -0.72
CA THR A 143 30.68 -45.38 -1.38
C THR A 143 31.56 -46.10 -0.34
N PRO A 144 31.48 -47.44 -0.22
CA PRO A 144 32.15 -48.20 0.85
C PRO A 144 33.67 -48.29 0.69
N GLU A 145 34.21 -48.09 -0.52
CA GLU A 145 35.65 -48.09 -0.79
C GLU A 145 36.08 -46.80 -1.51
N ILE A 146 36.61 -45.85 -0.76
CA ILE A 146 37.17 -44.60 -1.28
C ILE A 146 38.67 -44.61 -1.03
N ASP A 147 39.45 -44.33 -2.07
CA ASP A 147 40.90 -44.16 -1.96
C ASP A 147 41.26 -43.09 -0.90
N ALA A 148 42.32 -43.35 -0.11
CA ALA A 148 42.70 -42.52 1.02
C ALA A 148 43.04 -41.07 0.63
N ASN A 149 43.52 -40.83 -0.59
CA ASN A 149 43.77 -39.48 -1.08
C ASN A 149 42.47 -38.74 -1.40
N TRP A 150 41.53 -39.42 -2.04
CA TRP A 150 40.20 -38.88 -2.34
C TRP A 150 39.37 -38.63 -1.09
N LEU A 151 39.40 -39.55 -0.12
CA LEU A 151 38.71 -39.40 1.17
C LEU A 151 39.16 -38.13 1.91
N ARG A 152 40.48 -37.88 1.96
CA ARG A 152 41.02 -36.65 2.57
C ARG A 152 40.53 -35.38 1.86
N ARG A 153 40.44 -35.40 0.52
CA ARG A 153 39.94 -34.26 -0.25
C ARG A 153 38.44 -34.02 -0.03
N PHE A 154 37.63 -35.07 0.01
CA PHE A 154 36.19 -34.94 0.30
C PHE A 154 35.94 -34.43 1.72
N LEU A 155 36.67 -34.92 2.72
CA LEU A 155 36.57 -34.42 4.09
C LEU A 155 37.03 -32.96 4.22
N ALA A 156 38.09 -32.56 3.50
CA ALA A 156 38.55 -31.17 3.47
C ALA A 156 37.53 -30.23 2.78
N ASN A 157 36.93 -30.67 1.67
CA ASN A 157 35.86 -29.93 1.01
C ASN A 157 34.63 -29.80 1.92
N LEU A 158 34.24 -30.88 2.59
CA LEU A 158 33.10 -30.87 3.51
C LEU A 158 33.30 -29.91 4.69
N ASP A 159 34.50 -29.87 5.29
CA ASP A 159 34.85 -28.89 6.34
C ASP A 159 34.79 -27.45 5.80
N SER A 160 35.38 -27.21 4.62
CA SER A 160 35.37 -25.89 3.97
C SER A 160 33.95 -25.40 3.66
N ASP A 161 33.12 -26.25 3.06
CA ASP A 161 31.75 -25.91 2.68
C ASP A 161 30.85 -25.74 3.91
N SER A 162 31.07 -26.53 4.98
CA SER A 162 30.34 -26.38 6.24
C SER A 162 30.66 -25.06 6.94
N ARG A 163 31.92 -24.61 6.91
CA ARG A 163 32.32 -23.29 7.44
C ARG A 163 31.72 -22.15 6.62
N ARG A 164 31.79 -22.25 5.29
CA ARG A 164 31.16 -21.26 4.39
C ARG A 164 29.66 -21.15 4.62
N LEU A 165 28.98 -22.25 4.92
CA LEU A 165 27.57 -22.25 5.30
C LEU A 165 27.33 -21.52 6.63
N ALA A 166 28.16 -21.77 7.65
CA ALA A 166 28.06 -21.08 8.93
C ALA A 166 28.29 -19.56 8.78
N ASP A 167 29.32 -19.16 8.03
CA ASP A 167 29.62 -17.76 7.72
C ASP A 167 28.44 -17.10 6.97
N GLY A 168 27.83 -17.81 6.02
CA GLY A 168 26.66 -17.34 5.28
C GLY A 168 25.43 -17.14 6.18
N VAL A 169 25.18 -18.04 7.12
CA VAL A 169 24.09 -17.91 8.11
C VAL A 169 24.34 -16.75 9.06
N GLU A 170 25.56 -16.57 9.54
CA GLU A 170 25.94 -15.43 10.38
C GLU A 170 25.81 -14.09 9.64
N ALA A 171 26.18 -14.03 8.36
CA ALA A 171 26.01 -12.83 7.53
C ALA A 171 24.53 -12.46 7.32
N VAL A 172 23.66 -13.46 7.12
CA VAL A 172 22.21 -13.26 7.04
C VAL A 172 21.65 -12.80 8.38
N MET A 173 22.08 -13.38 9.50
CA MET A 173 21.69 -12.92 10.83
C MET A 173 22.17 -11.49 11.12
N ALA A 174 23.40 -11.14 10.74
CA ALA A 174 23.93 -9.79 10.88
C ALA A 174 23.17 -8.77 10.02
N LEU A 175 22.65 -9.17 8.86
CA LEU A 175 21.74 -8.33 8.05
C LEU A 175 20.43 -8.05 8.79
N PHE A 176 19.91 -9.02 9.56
CA PHE A 176 18.72 -8.84 10.41
C PHE A 176 19.01 -8.05 11.70
N ASP A 177 20.13 -8.32 12.37
CA ASP A 177 20.53 -7.65 13.62
C ASP A 177 21.03 -6.22 13.40
N GLY A 178 21.76 -5.97 12.31
CA GLY A 178 22.19 -4.64 11.88
C GLY A 178 21.03 -3.70 11.53
N ARG A 179 19.87 -4.28 11.16
CA ARG A 179 18.62 -3.55 10.94
C ARG A 179 17.90 -3.19 12.25
N ALA A 180 18.13 -3.94 13.33
CA ALA A 180 17.56 -3.66 14.65
C ALA A 180 18.40 -2.69 15.50
N THR A 181 19.72 -2.59 15.24
CA THR A 181 20.67 -1.91 16.13
C THR A 181 21.22 -0.57 15.60
N GLN A 182 21.08 -0.25 14.31
CA GLN A 182 21.50 1.06 13.78
C GLN A 182 20.32 1.81 13.14
N GLY A 183 19.79 2.80 13.85
CA GLY A 183 18.71 3.68 13.41
C GLY A 183 19.10 4.62 12.25
N GLY A 184 19.22 4.08 11.05
CA GLY A 184 19.49 4.85 9.83
C GLY A 184 19.31 4.01 8.57
N GLU A 185 18.06 3.72 8.21
CA GLU A 185 17.71 3.24 6.87
C GLU A 185 18.29 4.20 5.82
N ARG A 186 19.13 3.72 4.89
CA ARG A 186 19.40 4.45 3.64
C ARG A 186 18.21 4.25 2.71
N LEU A 187 17.13 4.97 2.98
CA LEU A 187 16.00 5.07 2.07
C LEU A 187 16.46 5.69 0.75
N LEU A 188 15.95 5.19 -0.37
CA LEU A 188 16.08 5.83 -1.67
C LEU A 188 15.41 7.21 -1.62
N PRO A 189 15.88 8.20 -2.42
CA PRO A 189 15.24 9.50 -2.48
C PRO A 189 13.72 9.45 -2.72
N SER A 190 13.25 8.54 -3.57
CA SER A 190 11.82 8.31 -3.83
C SER A 190 11.06 7.77 -2.62
N GLU A 191 11.68 6.94 -1.77
CA GLU A 191 11.08 6.42 -0.54
C GLU A 191 10.97 7.51 0.52
N ILE A 192 11.98 8.38 0.63
CA ILE A 192 11.95 9.57 1.48
C ILE A 192 10.77 10.48 1.07
N VAL A 193 10.59 10.70 -0.23
CA VAL A 193 9.48 11.49 -0.76
C VAL A 193 8.13 10.82 -0.48
N SER A 194 8.00 9.50 -0.69
CA SER A 194 6.74 8.79 -0.39
C SER A 194 6.35 8.97 1.07
N ARG A 195 7.30 8.72 1.98
CA ARG A 195 7.09 8.89 3.42
C ARG A 195 6.72 10.33 3.78
N PHE A 196 7.41 11.31 3.22
CA PHE A 196 7.10 12.73 3.42
C PHE A 196 5.66 13.07 3.01
N LEU A 197 5.19 12.52 1.89
CA LEU A 197 3.82 12.72 1.41
C LEU A 197 2.80 11.98 2.30
N ASP A 198 3.10 10.74 2.70
CA ASP A 198 2.25 9.93 3.60
C ASP A 198 2.09 10.63 4.96
N ASP A 199 3.18 11.13 5.55
CA ASP A 199 3.19 11.85 6.83
C ASP A 199 2.35 13.14 6.78
N ALA A 200 2.26 13.77 5.60
CA ALA A 200 1.40 14.92 5.34
C ALA A 200 -0.03 14.56 4.89
N GLY A 201 -0.37 13.26 4.82
CA GLY A 201 -1.65 12.78 4.29
C GLY A 201 -1.91 13.22 2.84
N HIS A 202 -0.85 13.44 2.07
CA HIS A 202 -0.84 13.96 0.70
C HIS A 202 -1.52 15.33 0.50
N ARG A 203 -1.74 16.10 1.57
CA ARG A 203 -2.45 17.38 1.50
C ARG A 203 -1.62 18.51 2.11
N PHE A 204 -1.46 19.58 1.35
CA PHE A 204 -0.69 20.74 1.77
C PHE A 204 -1.53 22.00 1.59
N ALA A 205 -2.17 22.46 2.67
CA ALA A 205 -3.02 23.66 2.64
C ALA A 205 -2.29 24.90 2.11
N ALA A 206 -0.99 25.02 2.40
CA ALA A 206 -0.15 26.11 1.90
C ALA A 206 -0.06 26.15 0.36
N LEU A 207 -0.22 25.02 -0.35
CA LEU A 207 -0.24 25.02 -1.82
C LEU A 207 -1.54 25.60 -2.36
N GLU A 208 -2.67 25.44 -1.66
CA GLU A 208 -3.95 26.04 -2.06
C GLU A 208 -3.95 27.56 -1.80
N GLU A 209 -3.27 28.02 -0.74
CA GLU A 209 -3.24 29.44 -0.35
C GLU A 209 -2.16 30.26 -1.07
N GLN A 210 -0.97 29.67 -1.24
CA GLN A 210 0.25 30.37 -1.66
C GLN A 210 0.79 29.81 -3.00
N GLY A 211 0.19 28.74 -3.53
CA GLY A 211 0.62 28.11 -4.77
C GLY A 211 2.07 27.61 -4.71
N ALA A 212 2.77 27.74 -5.83
CA ALA A 212 4.15 27.29 -5.96
C ALA A 212 5.14 27.99 -5.00
N THR A 213 4.78 29.13 -4.41
CA THR A 213 5.67 29.86 -3.49
C THR A 213 5.85 29.14 -2.15
N ALA A 214 4.90 28.30 -1.74
CA ALA A 214 5.01 27.48 -0.53
C ALA A 214 5.93 26.26 -0.69
N VAL A 215 6.26 25.85 -1.91
CA VAL A 215 7.01 24.60 -2.14
C VAL A 215 8.36 24.60 -1.43
N ALA A 216 9.11 25.71 -1.51
CA ALA A 216 10.45 25.80 -0.94
C ALA A 216 10.46 25.64 0.59
N SER A 217 9.45 26.17 1.29
CA SER A 217 9.34 26.04 2.75
C SER A 217 8.86 24.65 3.16
N LEU A 218 7.95 24.03 2.40
CA LEU A 218 7.41 22.71 2.69
C LEU A 218 8.48 21.59 2.59
N VAL A 219 9.40 21.69 1.63
CA VAL A 219 10.44 20.67 1.41
C VAL A 219 11.74 20.94 2.18
N ALA A 220 11.89 22.13 2.77
CA ALA A 220 13.09 22.51 3.54
C ALA A 220 13.49 21.49 4.64
N PRO A 221 12.55 20.83 5.36
CA PRO A 221 12.90 19.84 6.39
C PRO A 221 13.54 18.55 5.85
N ILE A 222 13.41 18.24 4.56
CA ILE A 222 13.99 17.03 3.96
C ILE A 222 15.51 17.20 3.89
N ALA A 223 16.27 16.35 4.58
CA ALA A 223 17.73 16.48 4.67
C ALA A 223 18.44 16.14 3.35
N ASP A 224 18.02 15.06 2.69
CA ASP A 224 18.61 14.59 1.44
C ASP A 224 18.29 15.55 0.27
N PRO A 225 19.29 16.10 -0.44
CA PRO A 225 19.05 17.06 -1.52
C PRO A 225 18.29 16.49 -2.72
N ALA A 226 18.50 15.21 -3.06
CA ALA A 226 17.82 14.57 -4.19
C ALA A 226 16.35 14.32 -3.85
N ALA A 227 16.06 13.83 -2.64
CA ALA A 227 14.70 13.70 -2.15
C ALA A 227 13.99 15.04 -2.06
N ARG A 228 14.70 16.09 -1.63
CA ARG A 228 14.16 17.46 -1.57
C ARG A 228 13.76 17.98 -2.95
N ALA A 229 14.60 17.76 -3.97
CA ALA A 229 14.30 18.15 -5.34
C ALA A 229 13.08 17.38 -5.89
N LEU A 230 13.05 16.06 -5.71
CA LEU A 230 11.92 15.23 -6.12
C LEU A 230 10.60 15.62 -5.43
N ALA A 231 10.63 15.88 -4.12
CA ALA A 231 9.47 16.38 -3.40
C ALA A 231 9.02 17.73 -3.95
N ALA A 232 9.96 18.64 -4.25
CA ALA A 232 9.64 19.96 -4.78
C ALA A 232 8.96 19.87 -6.15
N ASP A 233 9.38 18.95 -7.02
CA ASP A 233 8.76 18.73 -8.32
C ASP A 233 7.32 18.21 -8.18
N VAL A 234 7.11 17.26 -7.28
CA VAL A 234 5.78 16.75 -6.95
C VAL A 234 4.86 17.85 -6.41
N LEU A 235 5.33 18.65 -5.44
CA LEU A 235 4.52 19.72 -4.86
C LEU A 235 4.27 20.88 -5.83
N ARG A 236 5.17 21.11 -6.80
CA ARG A 236 4.94 22.09 -7.86
C ARG A 236 3.81 21.65 -8.78
N GLY A 237 3.78 20.37 -9.16
CA GLY A 237 2.66 19.78 -9.89
C GLY A 237 1.34 19.91 -9.11
N ASP A 238 1.34 19.56 -7.82
CA ASP A 238 0.16 19.72 -6.96
C ASP A 238 -0.32 21.18 -6.88
N ALA A 239 0.60 22.16 -6.86
CA ALA A 239 0.29 23.59 -6.85
C ALA A 239 -0.26 24.11 -8.19
N GLU A 240 0.30 23.65 -9.31
CA GLU A 240 -0.19 23.97 -10.65
C GLU A 240 -1.59 23.40 -10.89
N ASP A 241 -1.80 22.15 -10.46
CA ASP A 241 -3.11 21.52 -10.49
C ASP A 241 -4.11 22.30 -9.61
N ALA A 242 -3.72 22.73 -8.41
CA ALA A 242 -4.57 23.51 -7.50
C ALA A 242 -4.95 24.88 -8.08
N ALA A 243 -4.03 25.54 -8.80
CA ALA A 243 -4.29 26.81 -9.46
C ALA A 243 -5.28 26.67 -10.63
N ARG A 244 -5.22 25.56 -11.37
CA ARG A 244 -6.10 25.28 -12.52
C ARG A 244 -7.48 24.78 -12.09
N LEU A 245 -7.56 23.99 -11.02
CA LEU A 245 -8.80 23.41 -10.53
C LEU A 245 -8.91 23.60 -9.00
N PRO A 246 -9.43 24.75 -8.55
CA PRO A 246 -9.52 25.12 -7.15
C PRO A 246 -10.32 24.13 -6.31
N ARG A 247 -9.88 23.93 -5.06
CA ARG A 247 -10.49 22.99 -4.10
C ARG A 247 -12.01 23.13 -3.98
N ALA A 248 -12.53 24.36 -3.95
CA ALA A 248 -13.96 24.60 -3.80
C ALA A 248 -14.81 23.98 -4.94
N LEU A 249 -14.28 23.93 -6.16
CA LEU A 249 -14.96 23.26 -7.28
C LEU A 249 -14.91 21.74 -7.12
N VAL A 250 -13.75 21.22 -6.70
CA VAL A 250 -13.55 19.79 -6.48
C VAL A 250 -14.46 19.25 -5.37
N GLU A 251 -14.63 20.00 -4.28
CA GLU A 251 -15.50 19.63 -3.15
C GLU A 251 -17.00 19.72 -3.52
N ALA A 252 -17.36 20.52 -4.51
CA ALA A 252 -18.73 20.63 -4.99
C ALA A 252 -19.11 19.55 -6.03
N ALA A 253 -18.15 18.80 -6.56
CA ALA A 253 -18.39 17.78 -7.57
C ALA A 253 -18.83 16.45 -6.94
N GLU A 254 -19.84 15.81 -7.53
CA GLU A 254 -20.28 14.47 -7.12
C GLU A 254 -19.49 13.39 -7.87
N GLN A 255 -19.22 13.64 -9.15
CA GLN A 255 -18.56 12.71 -10.06
C GLN A 255 -17.35 13.38 -10.76
N PRO A 256 -16.36 12.61 -11.22
CA PRO A 256 -15.24 13.17 -11.98
C PRO A 256 -15.67 13.98 -13.21
N ASP A 257 -16.75 13.56 -13.85
CA ASP A 257 -17.26 14.19 -15.08
C ASP A 257 -17.68 15.65 -14.87
N ASP A 258 -18.14 16.01 -13.66
CA ASP A 258 -18.56 17.37 -13.29
C ASP A 258 -17.41 18.40 -13.41
N LEU A 259 -16.17 17.93 -13.29
CA LEU A 259 -14.97 18.77 -13.28
C LEU A 259 -14.32 18.93 -14.65
N ILE A 260 -14.73 18.16 -15.67
CA ILE A 260 -14.06 18.13 -16.98
C ILE A 260 -14.07 19.51 -17.65
N ALA A 261 -15.22 20.20 -17.61
CA ALA A 261 -15.35 21.53 -18.20
C ALA A 261 -14.47 22.55 -17.47
N ALA A 262 -14.44 22.51 -16.13
CA ALA A 262 -13.61 23.40 -15.32
C ALA A 262 -12.10 23.13 -15.49
N ALA A 263 -11.73 21.88 -15.75
CA ALA A 263 -10.36 21.46 -16.04
C ALA A 263 -9.91 21.76 -17.48
N GLY A 264 -10.80 22.28 -18.34
CA GLY A 264 -10.51 22.52 -19.76
C GLY A 264 -10.33 21.23 -20.57
N GLY A 265 -10.98 20.14 -20.17
CA GLY A 265 -10.87 18.83 -20.82
C GLY A 265 -9.69 17.97 -20.34
N ASP A 266 -8.87 18.47 -19.42
CA ASP A 266 -7.74 17.73 -18.85
C ASP A 266 -8.23 16.71 -17.80
N LEU A 267 -8.41 15.47 -18.26
CA LEU A 267 -8.94 14.39 -17.43
C LEU A 267 -7.94 13.98 -16.33
N ALA A 268 -6.64 14.02 -16.61
CA ALA A 268 -5.64 13.64 -15.62
C ALA A 268 -5.58 14.66 -14.47
N LEU A 269 -5.70 15.96 -14.77
CA LEU A 269 -5.88 17.02 -13.76
C LEU A 269 -7.08 16.73 -12.86
N VAL A 270 -8.23 16.38 -13.43
CA VAL A 270 -9.43 16.02 -12.66
C VAL A 270 -9.14 14.88 -11.68
N LEU A 271 -8.51 13.80 -12.17
CA LEU A 271 -8.17 12.64 -11.35
C LEU A 271 -7.14 12.98 -10.26
N ARG A 272 -6.07 13.71 -10.59
CA ARG A 272 -5.04 14.13 -9.61
C ARG A 272 -5.66 14.99 -8.51
N ARG A 273 -6.51 15.95 -8.88
CA ARG A 273 -7.16 16.87 -7.92
C ARG A 273 -8.16 16.17 -7.02
N LEU A 274 -9.04 15.33 -7.57
CA LEU A 274 -9.93 14.50 -6.74
C LEU A 274 -9.12 13.59 -5.81
N GLY A 275 -8.04 13.00 -6.31
CA GLY A 275 -7.15 12.16 -5.52
C GLY A 275 -6.52 12.91 -4.35
N VAL A 276 -6.03 14.14 -4.56
CA VAL A 276 -5.39 14.94 -3.51
C VAL A 276 -6.39 15.55 -2.53
N VAL A 277 -7.52 16.09 -3.01
CA VAL A 277 -8.49 16.82 -2.19
C VAL A 277 -9.36 15.86 -1.36
N ASP A 278 -9.84 14.77 -1.96
CA ASP A 278 -10.74 13.82 -1.30
C ASP A 278 -9.92 12.74 -0.54
N PRO A 279 -9.98 12.70 0.81
CA PRO A 279 -9.27 11.69 1.59
C PRO A 279 -9.81 10.26 1.35
N GLY A 280 -11.06 10.12 0.89
CA GLY A 280 -11.70 8.85 0.59
C GLY A 280 -11.31 8.23 -0.76
N ARG A 281 -10.40 8.87 -1.51
CA ARG A 281 -9.94 8.39 -2.82
C ARG A 281 -8.45 8.08 -2.83
N GLY A 282 -8.09 7.01 -3.52
CA GLY A 282 -6.70 6.65 -3.78
C GLY A 282 -6.23 7.23 -5.11
N LEU A 283 -4.94 7.54 -5.23
CA LEU A 283 -4.35 8.07 -6.47
C LEU A 283 -3.08 7.31 -6.80
N VAL A 284 -2.95 6.89 -8.06
CA VAL A 284 -1.74 6.29 -8.59
C VAL A 284 -1.37 6.99 -9.89
N VAL A 285 -0.12 7.42 -10.01
CA VAL A 285 0.44 7.94 -11.27
C VAL A 285 1.67 7.11 -11.62
N CYS A 286 1.81 6.69 -12.87
CA CYS A 286 2.98 5.97 -13.36
C CYS A 286 3.43 6.45 -14.73
N ASP A 287 4.68 6.16 -15.07
CA ASP A 287 5.16 6.28 -16.44
C ASP A 287 4.89 4.99 -17.25
N ALA A 288 5.17 5.05 -18.55
CA ALA A 288 5.00 3.91 -19.46
C ALA A 288 5.90 2.69 -19.16
N SER A 289 6.93 2.84 -18.33
CA SER A 289 7.73 1.69 -17.85
C SER A 289 7.04 0.93 -16.71
N GLY A 290 5.99 1.52 -16.13
CA GLY A 290 5.29 1.01 -14.95
C GLY A 290 5.89 1.49 -13.63
N ALA A 291 6.83 2.44 -13.66
CA ALA A 291 7.34 3.05 -12.44
C ALA A 291 6.29 3.99 -11.85
N LEU A 292 5.86 3.71 -10.60
CA LEU A 292 4.88 4.55 -9.93
C LEU A 292 5.57 5.83 -9.40
N LEU A 293 5.10 6.98 -9.89
CA LEU A 293 5.61 8.32 -9.60
C LEU A 293 4.86 8.98 -8.43
N ARG A 294 3.57 8.68 -8.29
CA ARG A 294 2.72 9.13 -7.17
C ARG A 294 1.90 7.94 -6.68
N ARG A 295 1.87 7.76 -5.36
CA ARG A 295 1.06 6.76 -4.67
C ARG A 295 0.38 7.47 -3.52
N LYS A 296 -0.95 7.55 -3.51
CA LYS A 296 -1.74 7.97 -2.37
C LYS A 296 -2.64 6.80 -1.99
N PRO A 297 -2.40 6.14 -0.85
CA PRO A 297 -3.23 5.03 -0.42
C PRO A 297 -4.63 5.50 -0.05
N VAL A 298 -5.56 4.55 0.01
CA VAL A 298 -6.92 4.75 0.51
C VAL A 298 -7.31 3.55 1.36
N ALA A 299 -8.10 3.78 2.41
CA ALA A 299 -8.48 2.73 3.35
C ALA A 299 -9.14 1.55 2.62
N GLY A 300 -8.59 0.34 2.80
CA GLY A 300 -9.06 -0.89 2.14
C GLY A 300 -8.44 -1.16 0.77
N PHE A 301 -7.55 -0.31 0.26
CA PHE A 301 -6.77 -0.60 -0.96
C PHE A 301 -5.27 -0.47 -0.65
N ALA A 302 -4.59 -1.61 -0.51
CA ALA A 302 -3.15 -1.65 -0.31
C ALA A 302 -2.43 -1.29 -1.62
N LEU A 303 -1.69 -0.17 -1.60
CA LEU A 303 -0.73 0.15 -2.65
C LEU A 303 0.64 -0.40 -2.24
N PRO A 304 1.38 -1.01 -3.17
CA PRO A 304 2.71 -1.52 -2.87
C PRO A 304 3.64 -0.34 -2.55
N VAL A 305 4.46 -0.52 -1.51
CA VAL A 305 5.50 0.46 -1.14
C VAL A 305 6.54 0.53 -2.25
N MET A 306 6.96 -0.64 -2.77
CA MET A 306 7.89 -0.77 -3.88
C MET A 306 7.29 -1.52 -5.07
N GLY A 307 7.76 -1.17 -6.27
CA GLY A 307 7.35 -1.83 -7.52
C GLY A 307 6.05 -1.30 -8.15
N ALA A 308 5.59 -2.01 -9.18
CA ALA A 308 4.48 -1.63 -10.05
C ALA A 308 3.12 -2.21 -9.62
N GLY A 309 3.05 -3.03 -8.58
CA GLY A 309 1.79 -3.69 -8.18
C GLY A 309 1.26 -4.66 -9.23
N CYS A 310 -0.07 -4.79 -9.31
CA CYS A 310 -0.71 -5.78 -10.19
C CYS A 310 -0.72 -5.34 -11.65
N PRO A 311 -0.22 -6.16 -12.60
CA PRO A 311 -0.26 -5.85 -14.03
C PRO A 311 -1.68 -5.66 -14.59
N LEU A 312 -2.70 -6.18 -13.91
CA LEU A 312 -4.10 -6.09 -14.33
C LEU A 312 -4.77 -4.78 -13.89
N TRP A 313 -4.05 -3.86 -13.24
CA TRP A 313 -4.63 -2.56 -12.94
C TRP A 313 -5.00 -1.80 -14.22
N PRO A 314 -6.21 -1.20 -14.29
CA PRO A 314 -6.66 -0.43 -15.44
C PRO A 314 -5.66 0.67 -15.85
N LEU A 315 -4.91 1.22 -14.89
CA LEU A 315 -3.80 2.15 -15.12
C LEU A 315 -2.88 1.76 -16.29
N TYR A 316 -2.54 0.47 -16.44
CA TYR A 316 -1.60 0.03 -17.47
C TYR A 316 -2.21 -0.06 -18.87
N ALA A 317 -3.52 -0.38 -18.95
CA ALA A 317 -4.19 -0.53 -20.24
C ALA A 317 -4.39 0.81 -20.95
N THR A 318 -4.39 1.94 -20.24
CA THR A 318 -4.58 3.27 -20.84
C THR A 318 -3.42 3.68 -21.74
N PHE A 319 -2.21 3.14 -21.56
CA PHE A 319 -1.08 3.40 -22.45
C PHE A 319 -1.30 2.91 -23.88
N ALA A 320 -2.19 1.94 -24.09
CA ALA A 320 -2.53 1.46 -25.43
C ALA A 320 -3.28 2.53 -26.26
N GLN A 321 -4.02 3.42 -25.59
CA GLN A 321 -4.77 4.50 -26.22
C GLN A 321 -4.68 5.80 -25.37
N PRO A 322 -3.56 6.52 -25.41
CA PRO A 322 -3.42 7.78 -24.68
C PRO A 322 -4.51 8.78 -25.09
N GLY A 323 -5.04 9.51 -24.11
CA GLY A 323 -6.16 10.44 -24.24
C GLY A 323 -7.55 9.80 -24.17
N HIS A 324 -7.67 8.46 -24.23
CA HIS A 324 -8.94 7.78 -23.99
C HIS A 324 -9.10 7.41 -22.51
N PRO A 325 -10.06 8.01 -21.78
CA PRO A 325 -10.33 7.62 -20.41
C PRO A 325 -10.98 6.24 -20.36
N MET A 326 -10.65 5.52 -19.30
CA MET A 326 -11.27 4.25 -18.96
C MET A 326 -11.96 4.37 -17.61
N THR A 327 -13.17 3.81 -17.52
CA THR A 327 -13.88 3.61 -16.26
C THR A 327 -14.24 2.14 -16.13
N THR A 328 -13.91 1.52 -14.99
CA THR A 328 -14.24 0.13 -14.72
C THR A 328 -14.36 -0.12 -13.23
N VAL A 329 -14.85 -1.30 -12.84
CA VAL A 329 -14.82 -1.78 -11.45
C VAL A 329 -13.78 -2.87 -11.34
N ILE A 330 -12.90 -2.77 -10.36
CA ILE A 330 -11.92 -3.82 -10.00
C ILE A 330 -12.32 -4.45 -8.67
N GLU A 331 -11.90 -5.69 -8.46
CA GLU A 331 -12.16 -6.45 -7.24
C GLU A 331 -10.83 -6.91 -6.60
N THR A 332 -10.58 -6.44 -5.38
CA THR A 332 -9.42 -6.85 -4.58
C THR A 332 -9.61 -8.26 -3.97
N PRO A 333 -8.55 -8.95 -3.53
CA PRO A 333 -8.64 -10.35 -3.08
C PRO A 333 -9.56 -10.60 -1.87
N ASP A 334 -9.84 -9.56 -1.08
CA ASP A 334 -10.80 -9.55 0.02
C ASP A 334 -12.27 -9.39 -0.45
N GLY A 335 -12.52 -9.42 -1.76
CA GLY A 335 -13.85 -9.28 -2.38
C GLY A 335 -14.33 -7.84 -2.50
N ALA A 336 -13.48 -6.87 -2.15
CA ALA A 336 -13.84 -5.48 -2.11
C ALA A 336 -13.89 -4.88 -3.54
N GLY A 337 -15.02 -4.28 -3.92
CA GLY A 337 -15.18 -3.57 -5.19
C GLY A 337 -14.68 -2.13 -5.18
N TRP A 338 -14.02 -1.72 -6.26
CA TRP A 338 -13.46 -0.37 -6.43
C TRP A 338 -13.80 0.16 -7.81
N ARG A 339 -14.41 1.35 -7.88
CA ARG A 339 -14.54 2.08 -9.14
C ARG A 339 -13.23 2.76 -9.45
N VAL A 340 -12.76 2.55 -10.67
CA VAL A 340 -11.52 3.09 -11.20
C VAL A 340 -11.84 4.04 -12.34
N HIS A 341 -11.25 5.22 -12.30
CA HIS A 341 -11.12 6.10 -13.46
C HIS A 341 -9.63 6.19 -13.80
N ALA A 342 -9.26 5.99 -15.04
CA ALA A 342 -7.86 6.06 -15.47
C ALA A 342 -7.72 6.71 -16.85
N VAL A 343 -6.62 7.42 -17.08
CA VAL A 343 -6.27 8.00 -18.38
C VAL A 343 -4.74 8.06 -18.51
N ALA A 344 -4.22 7.91 -19.73
CA ALA A 344 -2.83 8.21 -20.05
C ALA A 344 -2.73 9.46 -20.92
N GLU A 345 -1.74 10.30 -20.68
CA GLU A 345 -1.50 11.54 -21.43
C GLU A 345 -0.02 11.75 -21.71
N ALA A 346 0.28 12.55 -22.74
CA ALA A 346 1.63 13.00 -23.01
C ALA A 346 1.95 14.19 -22.09
N VAL A 347 3.05 14.09 -21.34
CA VAL A 347 3.53 15.15 -20.44
C VAL A 347 4.66 15.98 -21.05
N THR A 348 4.96 15.73 -22.33
CA THR A 348 5.94 16.47 -23.12
C THR A 348 5.24 17.11 -24.31
N PRO A 349 5.71 18.29 -24.77
CA PRO A 349 5.11 18.95 -25.92
C PRO A 349 5.12 18.05 -27.16
N PRO A 350 4.06 18.09 -27.99
CA PRO A 350 4.02 17.31 -29.22
C PRO A 350 5.08 17.81 -30.22
N GLY A 351 5.77 16.87 -30.87
CA GLY A 351 6.78 17.18 -31.88
C GLY A 351 6.91 16.06 -32.91
N PHE A 352 6.99 16.41 -34.19
CA PHE A 352 7.24 15.41 -35.24
C PHE A 352 8.59 14.75 -35.03
N GLY A 353 8.63 13.41 -35.09
CA GLY A 353 9.85 12.62 -34.91
C GLY A 353 10.32 12.45 -33.46
N GLN A 354 9.52 12.90 -32.47
CA GLN A 354 9.78 12.65 -31.06
C GLN A 354 8.71 11.72 -30.47
N ALA A 355 9.15 10.70 -29.74
CA ALA A 355 8.24 9.88 -28.95
C ALA A 355 7.83 10.67 -27.70
N PRO A 356 6.53 10.84 -27.42
CA PRO A 356 6.09 11.54 -26.21
C PRO A 356 6.42 10.71 -24.97
N VAL A 357 6.81 11.40 -23.90
CA VAL A 357 6.79 10.79 -22.55
C VAL A 357 5.33 10.71 -22.12
N LEU A 358 4.86 9.49 -21.84
CA LEU A 358 3.51 9.23 -21.40
C LEU A 358 3.47 8.99 -19.89
N GLN A 359 2.45 9.54 -19.24
CA GLN A 359 2.09 9.21 -17.86
C GLN A 359 0.64 8.76 -17.81
N ALA A 360 0.36 7.75 -16.99
CA ALA A 360 -0.99 7.32 -16.68
C ALA A 360 -1.36 7.75 -15.26
N THR A 361 -2.59 8.22 -15.09
CA THR A 361 -3.19 8.60 -13.81
C THR A 361 -4.40 7.71 -13.56
N MET A 362 -4.50 7.14 -12.36
CA MET A 362 -5.61 6.31 -11.91
C MET A 362 -6.15 6.78 -10.57
N LEU A 363 -7.45 7.03 -10.51
CA LEU A 363 -8.21 7.36 -9.32
C LEU A 363 -8.99 6.13 -8.84
N LEU A 364 -8.92 5.86 -7.54
CA LEU A 364 -9.58 4.74 -6.87
C LEU A 364 -10.69 5.28 -5.97
N THR A 365 -11.91 4.79 -6.12
CA THR A 365 -13.05 5.12 -5.26
C THR A 365 -13.76 3.86 -4.83
N ARG A 366 -14.09 3.73 -3.54
CA ARG A 366 -14.79 2.56 -3.02
C ARG A 366 -16.12 2.37 -3.76
N SER A 367 -16.35 1.18 -4.32
CA SER A 367 -17.62 0.86 -4.98
C SER A 367 -18.62 0.32 -3.95
N ARG A 368 -19.89 0.72 -4.10
CA ARG A 368 -21.02 0.18 -3.33
C ARG A 368 -21.56 -1.15 -3.90
N SER A 369 -21.26 -1.45 -5.16
CA SER A 369 -21.65 -2.72 -5.79
C SER A 369 -20.56 -3.78 -5.56
N ALA A 370 -20.92 -4.86 -4.87
CA ALA A 370 -20.07 -6.04 -4.70
C ALA A 370 -20.27 -7.03 -5.86
N GLY A 371 -19.19 -7.63 -6.35
CA GLY A 371 -19.24 -8.95 -7.00
C GLY A 371 -19.20 -9.07 -8.54
N ALA A 372 -18.73 -8.07 -9.29
CA ALA A 372 -18.50 -8.23 -10.73
C ALA A 372 -17.35 -7.36 -11.29
N GLY A 373 -16.33 -7.12 -10.46
CA GLY A 373 -15.17 -6.33 -10.86
C GLY A 373 -14.10 -7.19 -11.54
N LEU A 374 -13.25 -6.57 -12.36
CA LEU A 374 -12.03 -7.20 -12.86
C LEU A 374 -11.17 -7.67 -11.67
N PRO A 375 -10.87 -8.97 -11.51
CA PRO A 375 -10.09 -9.46 -10.39
C PRO A 375 -8.65 -8.94 -10.47
N VAL A 376 -8.23 -8.20 -9.44
CA VAL A 376 -6.86 -7.68 -9.32
C VAL A 376 -6.26 -8.08 -7.96
N GLY A 377 -4.99 -7.71 -7.75
CA GLY A 377 -4.30 -7.89 -6.48
C GLY A 377 -3.43 -6.69 -6.10
N PRO A 378 -2.78 -6.74 -4.92
CA PRO A 378 -1.81 -5.72 -4.48
C PRO A 378 -0.44 -5.86 -5.18
N GLY A 379 -0.06 -7.08 -5.58
CA GLY A 379 1.19 -7.40 -6.28
C GLY A 379 1.36 -8.92 -6.37
N CYS A 380 2.12 -9.44 -7.35
CA CYS A 380 2.15 -10.89 -7.62
C CYS A 380 2.58 -11.73 -6.38
N ARG A 381 3.65 -11.30 -5.70
CA ARG A 381 4.19 -11.96 -4.50
C ARG A 381 3.19 -12.09 -3.36
N VAL A 382 2.41 -11.05 -3.12
CA VAL A 382 1.45 -10.97 -1.99
C VAL A 382 -0.01 -11.18 -2.43
N CYS A 383 -0.25 -11.57 -3.69
CA CYS A 383 -1.60 -11.84 -4.18
C CYS A 383 -1.99 -13.31 -3.92
N PRO A 384 -3.05 -13.59 -3.14
CA PRO A 384 -3.45 -14.95 -2.79
C PRO A 384 -4.21 -15.70 -3.89
N ARG A 385 -4.59 -15.03 -5.00
CA ARG A 385 -5.35 -15.65 -6.10
C ARG A 385 -4.52 -16.73 -6.80
N ALA A 386 -4.92 -18.00 -6.74
CA ALA A 386 -4.15 -19.11 -7.31
C ALA A 386 -4.07 -19.04 -8.85
N ASP A 387 -5.21 -18.89 -9.52
CA ASP A 387 -5.33 -19.02 -10.98
C ASP A 387 -5.28 -17.66 -11.70
N CYS A 388 -4.13 -16.98 -11.64
CA CYS A 388 -3.92 -15.69 -12.32
C CYS A 388 -3.00 -15.82 -13.53
N ALA A 389 -3.55 -15.66 -14.74
CA ALA A 389 -2.78 -15.73 -15.99
C ALA A 389 -1.73 -14.61 -16.14
N ALA A 390 -1.91 -13.49 -15.43
CA ALA A 390 -0.97 -12.36 -15.43
C ALA A 390 0.09 -12.45 -14.31
N ARG A 391 0.16 -13.58 -13.60
CA ARG A 391 1.10 -13.80 -12.49
C ARG A 391 2.54 -13.82 -13.02
N ARG A 392 3.35 -12.85 -12.57
CA ARG A 392 4.78 -12.75 -12.88
C ARG A 392 5.67 -13.50 -11.88
N GLU A 393 5.22 -13.61 -10.63
CA GLU A 393 5.96 -14.26 -9.55
C GLU A 393 5.05 -15.18 -8.71
N PRO A 394 5.60 -16.29 -8.16
CA PRO A 394 4.90 -17.12 -7.18
C PRO A 394 4.45 -16.31 -5.97
N SER A 395 3.26 -16.61 -5.43
CA SER A 395 2.81 -15.95 -4.19
C SER A 395 3.45 -16.59 -2.97
N VAL A 396 3.87 -15.78 -2.00
CA VAL A 396 4.27 -16.26 -0.67
C VAL A 396 3.07 -16.66 0.19
N LEU A 397 1.86 -16.19 -0.14
CA LEU A 397 0.64 -16.50 0.60
C LEU A 397 -0.03 -17.80 0.13
N SER A 398 0.13 -18.15 -1.15
CA SER A 398 -0.40 -19.39 -1.72
C SER A 398 0.53 -20.60 -1.49
N GLY A 399 1.71 -20.39 -0.89
CA GLY A 399 2.75 -21.38 -0.66
C GLY A 399 2.82 -21.86 0.79
N GLY A 400 1.73 -22.38 1.34
CA GLY A 400 1.88 -23.42 2.34
C GLY A 400 2.53 -24.60 1.62
N VAL A 401 3.75 -24.97 1.99
CA VAL A 401 4.45 -26.13 1.44
C VAL A 401 3.52 -27.33 1.60
N MET A 402 2.85 -27.73 0.52
CA MET A 402 2.37 -29.08 0.37
C MET A 402 3.64 -29.92 0.29
N LEU A 403 4.08 -30.42 1.44
CA LEU A 403 4.91 -31.61 1.47
C LEU A 403 4.07 -32.65 0.74
N ASP A 404 4.48 -32.94 -0.48
CA ASP A 404 3.97 -34.05 -1.24
C ASP A 404 4.32 -35.31 -0.45
N SER A 405 3.46 -35.67 0.51
CA SER A 405 3.41 -37.01 1.05
C SER A 405 2.88 -37.87 -0.08
N GLY A 406 3.76 -38.19 -1.02
CA GLY A 406 3.49 -39.15 -2.08
C GLY A 406 2.86 -40.35 -1.42
N SER A 407 1.59 -40.59 -1.77
CA SER A 407 0.91 -41.82 -1.44
C SER A 407 1.73 -42.94 -2.02
N VAL A 408 2.44 -43.66 -1.16
CA VAL A 408 2.98 -44.98 -1.48
C VAL A 408 1.78 -45.82 -1.90
N SER A 409 1.65 -46.04 -3.20
CA SER A 409 0.75 -47.04 -3.73
C SER A 409 1.29 -48.39 -3.24
N GLU A 410 0.64 -48.96 -2.22
CA GLU A 410 0.82 -50.36 -1.88
C GLU A 410 0.29 -51.18 -3.06
N ASP A 411 1.24 -51.62 -3.89
CA ASP A 411 1.03 -52.60 -4.94
C ASP A 411 0.71 -53.95 -4.27
N THR A 412 -0.55 -54.16 -3.92
CA THR A 412 -1.05 -55.48 -3.51
C THR A 412 -1.39 -56.25 -4.76
N SER A 413 -0.36 -56.88 -5.33
CA SER A 413 -0.51 -57.90 -6.36
C SER A 413 -1.45 -59.00 -5.86
N THR A 414 -2.69 -58.97 -6.35
CA THR A 414 -3.66 -60.04 -6.15
C THR A 414 -3.33 -61.12 -7.17
N VAL A 415 -2.72 -62.21 -6.71
CA VAL A 415 -2.50 -63.42 -7.50
C VAL A 415 -3.87 -64.08 -7.72
N GLU A 416 -4.50 -63.81 -8.86
CA GLU A 416 -5.63 -64.61 -9.35
C GLU A 416 -5.11 -65.92 -9.97
N LEU A 417 -5.21 -66.98 -9.17
CA LEU A 417 -5.16 -68.37 -9.63
C LEU A 417 -6.43 -68.65 -10.45
N THR A 418 -6.34 -68.59 -11.78
CA THR A 418 -7.34 -69.19 -12.67
C THR A 418 -6.87 -70.57 -13.11
N GLY A 419 -7.41 -71.58 -12.43
CA GLY A 419 -7.46 -72.94 -12.93
C GLY A 419 -8.54 -73.06 -14.00
N GLY A 420 -8.21 -73.73 -15.10
CA GLY A 420 -9.11 -74.06 -16.20
C GLY A 420 -8.49 -75.15 -17.06
N GLU A 421 -8.63 -76.39 -16.61
CA GLU A 421 -8.37 -77.61 -17.38
C GLU A 421 -9.50 -77.92 -18.38
N ALA A 422 -9.14 -78.76 -19.38
CA ALA A 422 -9.93 -79.56 -20.33
C ALA A 422 -10.30 -78.89 -21.67
N GLY A 423 -10.05 -79.49 -22.84
CA GLY A 423 -9.46 -80.80 -23.19
C GLY A 423 -9.90 -81.26 -24.61
N HIS A 424 -8.92 -81.71 -25.41
CA HIS A 424 -8.96 -82.67 -26.55
C HIS A 424 -7.47 -82.76 -27.01
N ASP A 425 -6.76 -83.88 -27.00
CA ASP A 425 -7.10 -85.32 -27.00
C ASP A 425 -6.45 -86.09 -25.84
#